data_AF-A0A0X8IFW2-F1
#
_entry.id   AF-A0A0X8IFW2-F1
#
_cell.length_a   1.000
_cell.length_b   1.000
_cell.length_c   1.000
_cell.angle_alpha   90.00
_cell.angle_beta   90.00
_cell.angle_gamma   90.00
#
_symmetry.space_group_name_H-M   'P 1'
#
loop_
_entity.id
_entity.type
_entity.pdbx_description
1 polymer ?
#
loop_
_entity_poly.entity_id
_entity_poly.type
_entity_poly.pdbx_seq_one_letter_code
_entity_poly.pdbx_strand_id
1 'polypeptide(L)'
;SPDGKTLVAILDTVGSINRSVDFIDIASGRVVESRVIHESSNLRDVVYTPDGKYIAVTHQTPKNWLPVCEAENGQVFTNNVTIIETKAGGKVARLPLDDLNNYDGNP
;
A
#
# COMPACT_ATOMS: atom_id res chain seq x y z
N SER A 1 16.04 2.12 4.55
CA SER A 1 15.86 2.04 6.01
C SER A 1 16.76 3.06 6.67
N PRO A 2 16.44 3.54 7.88
CA PRO A 2 17.28 4.50 8.61
C PRO A 2 18.71 4.00 8.90
N ASP A 3 18.90 2.68 9.00
CA ASP A 3 20.22 2.05 9.21
C ASP A 3 21.03 1.87 7.92
N GLY A 4 20.46 2.20 6.76
CA GLY A 4 21.13 2.09 5.46
C GLY A 4 21.40 0.68 4.95
N LYS A 5 20.81 -0.37 5.57
CA LYS A 5 21.04 -1.78 5.16
C LYS A 5 19.96 -2.33 4.24
N THR A 6 18.75 -1.80 4.32
CA THR A 6 17.59 -2.28 3.56
C THR A 6 17.02 -1.14 2.72
N LEU A 7 16.79 -1.39 1.44
CA LEU A 7 16.02 -0.53 0.56
C LEU A 7 14.62 -1.11 0.39
N VAL A 8 13.60 -0.24 0.29
CA VAL A 8 12.24 -0.66 -0.09
C VAL A 8 11.87 -0.03 -1.42
N ALA A 9 11.17 -0.79 -2.25
CA ALA A 9 10.63 -0.33 -3.52
C ALA A 9 9.16 -0.72 -3.62
N ILE A 10 8.29 0.26 -3.90
CA ILE A 10 6.90 0.00 -4.22
C ILE A 10 6.79 -0.46 -5.68
N LEU A 11 6.11 -1.57 -5.90
CA LEU A 11 5.89 -2.16 -7.22
C LEU A 11 4.45 -1.89 -7.65
N ASP A 12 4.24 -0.76 -8.30
CA ASP A 12 2.94 -0.32 -8.77
C ASP A 12 2.56 -0.97 -10.12
N THR A 13 2.35 -2.29 -10.10
CA THR A 13 2.21 -3.11 -11.31
C THR A 13 0.88 -2.88 -12.04
N VAL A 14 0.96 -2.43 -13.30
CA VAL A 14 -0.20 -2.23 -14.19
C VAL A 14 -0.89 -3.56 -14.48
N GLY A 15 -2.22 -3.59 -14.42
CA GLY A 15 -3.02 -4.79 -14.68
C GLY A 15 -3.11 -5.76 -13.50
N SER A 16 -2.49 -5.46 -12.35
CA SER A 16 -2.61 -6.25 -11.13
C SER A 16 -3.47 -5.56 -10.08
N ILE A 17 -4.39 -6.33 -9.47
CA ILE A 17 -5.13 -5.94 -8.26
C ILE A 17 -4.36 -6.23 -6.98
N ASN A 18 -3.26 -6.99 -7.06
CA ASN A 18 -2.37 -7.33 -5.96
C ASN A 18 -1.00 -6.72 -6.28
N ARG A 19 -0.71 -5.55 -5.72
CA ARG A 19 0.57 -4.85 -5.89
C ARG A 19 1.46 -5.14 -4.68
N SER A 20 2.76 -4.94 -4.80
CA SER A 20 3.71 -5.39 -3.78
C SER A 20 4.73 -4.33 -3.39
N VAL A 21 5.43 -4.62 -2.29
CA VAL A 21 6.60 -3.89 -1.84
C VAL A 21 7.74 -4.88 -1.73
N ASP A 22 8.85 -4.56 -2.39
CA ASP A 22 10.08 -5.34 -2.30
C ASP A 22 10.99 -4.79 -1.21
N PHE A 23 11.57 -5.70 -0.44
CA PHE A 23 12.64 -5.45 0.50
C PHE A 23 13.95 -5.94 -0.11
N ILE A 24 14.92 -5.05 -0.22
CA ILE A 24 16.19 -5.27 -0.91
C ILE A 24 17.31 -5.12 0.12
N ASP A 25 18.17 -6.13 0.22
CA ASP A 25 19.41 -6.01 0.99
C ASP A 25 20.44 -5.23 0.17
N ILE A 26 20.92 -4.11 0.72
CA ILE A 26 21.79 -3.18 -0.01
C ILE A 26 23.18 -3.78 -0.22
N ALA A 27 23.68 -4.59 0.72
CA ALA A 27 25.01 -5.19 0.63
C ALA A 27 25.11 -6.22 -0.51
N SER A 28 24.08 -7.05 -0.68
CA SER A 28 24.00 -8.06 -1.73
C SER A 28 23.36 -7.57 -3.02
N GLY A 29 22.60 -6.46 -2.97
CA GLY A 29 21.87 -5.91 -4.10
C GLY A 29 20.71 -6.81 -4.56
N ARG A 30 20.15 -7.63 -3.68
CA ARG A 30 19.10 -8.62 -4.01
C ARG A 30 17.82 -8.37 -3.23
N VAL A 31 16.69 -8.71 -3.87
CA VAL A 31 15.40 -8.79 -3.20
C VAL A 31 15.46 -9.95 -2.20
N VAL A 32 15.24 -9.65 -0.93
CA VAL A 32 15.20 -10.65 0.16
C VAL A 32 13.78 -11.08 0.49
N GLU A 33 12.80 -10.20 0.24
CA GLU A 33 11.39 -10.47 0.50
C GLU A 33 10.52 -9.57 -0.39
N SER A 34 9.38 -10.08 -0.85
CA SER A 34 8.34 -9.28 -1.50
C SER A 34 7.04 -9.49 -0.74
N ARG A 35 6.37 -8.39 -0.36
CA ARG A 35 5.11 -8.44 0.37
C ARG A 35 3.99 -7.83 -0.43
N VAL A 36 2.92 -8.58 -0.57
CA VAL A 36 1.74 -8.18 -1.33
C VAL A 36 0.84 -7.31 -0.46
N ILE A 37 0.43 -6.17 -0.99
CA ILE A 37 -0.72 -5.40 -0.52
C ILE A 37 -1.90 -5.84 -1.40
N HIS A 38 -2.74 -6.71 -0.85
CA HIS A 38 -3.92 -7.20 -1.58
C HIS A 38 -4.86 -6.05 -1.94
N GLU A 39 -5.63 -6.21 -3.02
CA GLU A 39 -6.67 -5.25 -3.45
C GLU A 39 -6.18 -3.80 -3.44
N SER A 40 -5.05 -3.55 -4.09
CA SER A 40 -4.39 -2.25 -4.10
C SER A 40 -4.16 -1.74 -5.52
N SER A 41 -4.23 -0.42 -5.66
CA SER A 41 -3.89 0.29 -6.88
C SER A 41 -3.24 1.63 -6.57
N ASN A 42 -2.50 2.17 -7.53
CA ASN A 42 -1.95 3.51 -7.48
C ASN A 42 -1.10 3.74 -6.22
N LEU A 43 -0.14 2.85 -5.92
CA LEU A 43 0.86 3.10 -4.90
C LEU A 43 1.66 4.33 -5.33
N ARG A 44 1.68 5.38 -4.51
CA ARG A 44 2.30 6.67 -4.87
C ARG A 44 3.59 6.95 -4.12
N ASP A 45 3.69 6.50 -2.88
CA ASP A 45 4.86 6.79 -2.05
C ASP A 45 5.10 5.70 -1.01
N VAL A 46 6.32 5.66 -0.48
CA VAL A 46 6.72 4.81 0.65
C VAL A 46 7.72 5.53 1.55
N VAL A 47 7.45 5.55 2.85
CA VAL A 47 8.33 6.16 3.85
C VAL A 47 8.62 5.20 5.01
N TYR A 48 9.83 5.27 5.55
CA TYR A 48 10.20 4.56 6.77
C TYR A 48 9.83 5.37 8.02
N THR A 49 9.52 4.68 9.12
CA THR A 49 9.56 5.31 10.45
C THR A 49 11.02 5.60 10.86
N PRO A 50 11.27 6.60 11.72
CA PRO A 50 12.62 6.92 12.18
C PRO A 50 13.34 5.75 12.86
N ASP A 51 12.59 4.89 13.55
CA ASP A 51 13.12 3.67 14.19
C ASP A 51 13.29 2.49 13.23
N GLY A 52 12.88 2.64 11.96
CA GLY A 52 13.00 1.64 10.91
C GLY A 52 12.10 0.43 11.05
N LYS A 53 11.23 0.37 12.07
CA LYS A 53 10.38 -0.80 12.37
C LYS A 53 9.15 -0.90 11.48
N TYR A 54 8.76 0.19 10.81
CA TYR A 54 7.62 0.24 9.92
C TYR A 54 7.94 1.00 8.65
N ILE A 55 7.17 0.69 7.62
CA ILE A 55 7.01 1.55 6.44
C ILE A 55 5.53 1.89 6.26
N ALA A 56 5.25 3.08 5.75
CA ALA A 56 3.91 3.51 5.35
C ALA A 56 3.86 3.67 3.84
N VAL A 57 2.82 3.15 3.21
CA VAL A 57 2.59 3.19 1.76
C VAL A 57 1.22 3.81 1.48
N THR A 58 1.18 4.84 0.63
CA THR A 58 -0.07 5.48 0.20
C THR A 58 -0.59 4.82 -1.07
N HIS A 59 -1.87 4.43 -1.08
CA HIS A 59 -2.50 3.77 -2.22
C HIS A 59 -4.03 3.89 -2.19
N GLN A 60 -4.69 3.29 -3.18
CA GLN A 60 -6.15 3.12 -3.21
C GLN A 60 -6.52 1.65 -3.14
N THR A 61 -7.76 1.35 -2.75
CA THR A 61 -8.37 0.02 -2.81
C THR A 61 -9.59 0.06 -3.75
N PRO A 62 -9.45 -0.46 -4.99
CA PRO A 62 -10.55 -0.63 -5.92
C PRO A 62 -11.40 -1.84 -5.54
N LYS A 63 -12.71 -1.79 -5.85
CA LYS A 63 -13.63 -2.93 -5.70
C LYS A 63 -14.02 -3.43 -7.09
N ASN A 64 -13.03 -3.95 -7.80
CA ASN A 64 -13.14 -4.32 -9.22
C ASN A 64 -14.14 -5.46 -9.50
N TRP A 65 -14.57 -6.19 -8.47
CA TRP A 65 -15.55 -7.27 -8.59
C TRP A 65 -16.99 -6.86 -8.25
N LEU A 66 -17.20 -5.61 -7.81
CA LEU A 66 -18.53 -5.08 -7.56
C LEU A 66 -19.01 -4.29 -8.79
N PRO A 67 -20.31 -4.37 -9.14
CA PRO A 67 -20.87 -3.45 -10.12
C PRO A 67 -20.80 -2.02 -9.60
N VAL A 68 -20.57 -1.07 -10.50
CA VAL A 68 -20.60 0.36 -10.16
C VAL A 68 -22.05 0.81 -10.16
N CYS A 69 -22.61 1.06 -8.97
CA CYS A 69 -24.00 1.47 -8.80
C CYS A 69 -24.11 2.83 -8.11
N GLU A 70 -23.22 3.10 -7.16
CA GLU A 70 -23.29 4.19 -6.19
C GLU A 70 -21.86 4.72 -5.91
N ALA A 71 -21.77 6.00 -5.52
CA ALA A 71 -20.51 6.62 -5.09
C ALA A 71 -20.30 6.48 -3.57
N GLU A 72 -21.40 6.24 -2.86
CA GLU A 72 -21.55 6.07 -1.43
C GLU A 72 -20.67 4.95 -0.89
N ASN A 73 -20.24 5.08 0.37
CA ASN A 73 -19.52 4.05 1.11
C ASN A 73 -18.24 3.55 0.43
N GLY A 74 -17.68 4.35 -0.48
CA GLY A 74 -16.53 3.98 -1.27
C GLY A 74 -16.74 2.72 -2.10
N GLN A 75 -17.95 2.51 -2.65
CA GLN A 75 -18.30 1.30 -3.42
C GLN A 75 -17.31 1.03 -4.56
N VAL A 76 -16.77 2.08 -5.20
CA VAL A 76 -15.82 1.94 -6.30
C VAL A 76 -14.37 1.96 -5.82
N PHE A 77 -13.99 3.02 -5.09
CA PHE A 77 -12.65 3.24 -4.56
C PHE A 77 -12.71 3.67 -3.10
N THR A 78 -11.68 3.28 -2.36
CA THR A 78 -11.32 3.91 -1.08
C THR A 78 -9.86 4.32 -1.16
N ASN A 79 -9.49 5.40 -0.49
CA ASN A 79 -8.11 5.83 -0.30
C ASN A 79 -7.59 5.25 1.01
N ASN A 80 -6.38 4.71 0.98
CA ASN A 80 -5.83 3.94 2.07
C ASN A 80 -4.35 4.27 2.31
N VAL A 81 -3.94 4.18 3.57
CA VAL A 81 -2.53 4.05 3.94
C VAL A 81 -2.31 2.65 4.49
N THR A 82 -1.26 1.97 4.03
CA THR A 82 -0.86 0.66 4.55
C THR A 82 0.41 0.80 5.38
N ILE A 83 0.39 0.26 6.59
CA ILE A 83 1.55 0.15 7.48
C ILE A 83 2.07 -1.29 7.41
N ILE A 84 3.35 -1.44 7.12
CA ILE A 84 4.03 -2.74 7.04
C ILE A 84 5.13 -2.79 8.09
N GLU A 85 5.10 -3.80 8.97
CA GLU A 85 6.19 -4.05 9.93
C GLU A 85 7.43 -4.55 9.19
N THR A 86 8.60 -3.94 9.34
CA THR A 86 9.79 -4.29 8.53
C THR A 86 10.48 -5.57 8.94
N LYS A 87 10.23 -6.09 10.16
CA LYS A 87 10.74 -7.39 10.61
C LYS A 87 10.30 -8.51 9.66
N ALA A 88 11.09 -9.56 9.51
CA ALA A 88 10.76 -10.72 8.67
C ALA A 88 9.38 -11.31 9.03
N GLY A 89 8.54 -11.57 8.02
CA GLY A 89 7.16 -12.04 8.24
C GLY A 89 6.27 -11.03 8.98
N GLY A 90 6.64 -9.75 8.97
CA GLY A 90 5.90 -8.67 9.62
C GLY A 90 4.52 -8.45 9.00
N LYS A 91 3.59 -7.94 9.80
CA LYS A 91 2.21 -7.70 9.39
C LYS A 91 2.11 -6.61 8.32
N VAL A 92 1.10 -6.74 7.47
CA VAL A 92 0.63 -5.72 6.51
C VAL A 92 -0.76 -5.28 6.97
N ALA A 93 -0.89 -4.05 7.45
CA ALA A 93 -2.13 -3.51 7.99
C ALA A 93 -2.60 -2.31 7.16
N ARG A 94 -3.84 -2.37 6.66
CA ARG A 94 -4.46 -1.30 5.88
C ARG A 94 -5.30 -0.41 6.78
N LEU A 95 -5.21 0.90 6.60
CA LEU A 95 -6.03 1.91 7.26
C LEU A 95 -6.80 2.70 6.19
N PRO A 96 -8.14 2.68 6.17
CA PRO A 96 -8.95 3.57 5.33
C PRO A 96 -8.84 5.02 5.78
N LEU A 97 -8.81 5.94 4.80
CA LEU A 97 -8.70 7.38 5.02
C LEU A 97 -10.00 8.14 4.72
N ASP A 98 -10.94 7.52 4.00
CA ASP A 98 -12.17 8.20 3.57
C ASP A 98 -13.19 8.30 4.71
N ASP A 99 -13.97 9.38 4.69
CA ASP A 99 -15.26 9.43 5.37
C ASP A 99 -16.33 8.85 4.43
N LEU A 100 -16.84 7.67 4.79
CA LEU A 100 -17.68 6.86 3.92
C LEU A 100 -19.05 7.48 3.63
N ASN A 101 -19.49 8.47 4.43
CA ASN A 101 -20.81 9.11 4.32
C ASN A 101 -20.74 10.62 4.05
N ASN A 102 -19.55 11.17 3.85
CA ASN A 102 -19.35 12.59 3.57
C ASN A 102 -18.60 12.76 2.25
N TYR A 103 -19.28 12.45 1.15
CA TYR A 103 -18.79 12.63 -0.20
C TYR A 103 -19.50 13.83 -0.85
N ASP A 104 -18.77 14.62 -1.63
CA ASP A 104 -19.35 15.63 -2.51
C ASP A 104 -19.55 15.00 -3.89
N GLY A 105 -20.80 14.94 -4.35
CA GLY A 105 -21.18 14.43 -5.67
C GLY A 105 -21.17 15.50 -6.76
N ASN A 106 -20.66 16.72 -6.48
CA ASN A 106 -20.52 17.73 -7.51
C ASN A 106 -19.55 17.26 -8.62
N PRO A 107 -19.94 17.41 -9.90
CA PRO A 107 -19.07 17.13 -11.04
C PRO A 107 -17.87 18.09 -11.13
#